data_AF-A0A928J7T4-F1
#
_entry.id   AF-A0A928J7T4-F1
#
_cell.length_a   1.000
_cell.length_b   1.000
_cell.length_c   1.000
_cell.angle_alpha   90.00
_cell.angle_beta   90.00
_cell.angle_gamma   90.00
#
_symmetry.space_group_name_H-M   'P 1'
#
loop_
_entity.id
_entity.type
_entity.pdbx_description
1 polymer ?
#
loop_
_entity_poly.entity_id
_entity_poly.type
_entity_poly.pdbx_seq_one_letter_code
_entity_poly.pdbx_strand_id
1 'polypeptide(L)'
;MDNEIKDRLRAAFKEPYPRNLFLTLAEDKWYDIQLDTNNVTSDMIEGLESAISTLPPRDQKIIRMRYAEKMTFTAIGKEFDVTGERIRTVEHRSLIRLRRPPLLGYIKYGKIGYEERCAKIEEERKNKYDEEKYQIKIIKMDMPVRAQNRLIAKGYSIVKDIAELTEEEIIAIQYLGRKGIIDVANALEAIGITDTVWSEFLIKKGNG
;
A
#
# COMPACT_ATOMS: atom_id res chain seq x y z
N MET A 1 0.19 -9.88 22.91
CA MET A 1 -0.60 -10.24 21.72
C MET A 1 -1.86 -10.89 22.23
N ASP A 2 -3.00 -10.27 21.97
CA ASP A 2 -4.31 -10.73 22.43
C ASP A 2 -4.48 -12.23 22.13
N ASN A 3 -4.94 -12.99 23.11
CA ASN A 3 -5.09 -14.44 22.98
C ASN A 3 -6.14 -14.78 21.91
N GLU A 4 -7.14 -13.92 21.75
CA GLU A 4 -8.17 -14.06 20.72
C GLU A 4 -7.60 -13.99 19.29
N ILE A 5 -6.71 -13.02 19.02
CA ILE A 5 -6.06 -12.90 17.70
C ILE A 5 -5.20 -14.13 17.38
N LYS A 6 -4.51 -14.69 18.38
CA LYS A 6 -3.74 -15.93 18.19
C LYS A 6 -4.63 -17.08 17.77
N ASP A 7 -5.81 -17.18 18.38
CA ASP A 7 -6.75 -18.27 18.10
C ASP A 7 -7.39 -18.11 16.71
N ARG A 8 -7.72 -16.88 16.30
CA ARG A 8 -8.16 -16.59 14.92
C ARG A 8 -7.09 -16.91 13.89
N LEU A 9 -5.83 -16.51 14.12
CA LEU A 9 -4.71 -16.84 13.21
C LEU A 9 -4.45 -18.35 13.13
N ARG A 10 -4.61 -19.07 14.24
CA ARG A 10 -4.54 -20.54 14.26
C ARG A 10 -5.68 -21.19 13.48
N ALA A 11 -6.90 -20.66 13.60
CA ALA A 11 -8.05 -21.12 12.83
C ALA A 11 -7.85 -20.83 11.33
N ALA A 12 -7.43 -19.62 10.98
CA ALA A 12 -7.10 -19.22 9.62
C ALA A 12 -6.07 -20.15 8.98
N PHE A 13 -5.02 -20.54 9.71
CA PHE A 13 -3.99 -21.45 9.19
C PHE A 13 -4.51 -22.85 8.80
N LYS A 14 -5.62 -23.30 9.40
CA LYS A 14 -6.22 -24.61 9.09
C LYS A 14 -6.93 -24.62 7.73
N GLU A 15 -7.40 -23.48 7.27
CA GLU A 15 -8.10 -23.31 5.99
C GLU A 15 -7.22 -23.71 4.80
N PRO A 16 -7.82 -24.09 3.65
CA PRO A 16 -7.05 -24.38 2.44
C PRO A 16 -6.37 -23.13 1.88
N TYR A 17 -5.28 -23.32 1.15
CA TYR A 17 -4.71 -22.25 0.33
C TYR A 17 -5.64 -21.93 -0.85
N PRO A 18 -5.83 -20.66 -1.24
CA PRO A 18 -5.23 -19.44 -0.67
C PRO A 18 -6.02 -18.81 0.49
N ARG A 19 -7.17 -19.37 0.88
CA ARG A 19 -8.08 -18.79 1.89
C ARG A 19 -7.40 -18.53 3.23
N ASN A 20 -6.51 -19.40 3.67
CA ASN A 20 -5.73 -19.21 4.89
C ASN A 20 -4.88 -17.93 4.88
N LEU A 21 -4.30 -17.57 3.73
CA LEU A 21 -3.52 -16.36 3.54
C LEU A 21 -4.42 -15.14 3.48
N PHE A 22 -5.56 -15.20 2.80
CA PHE A 22 -6.58 -14.14 2.82
C PHE A 22 -7.04 -13.80 4.24
N LEU A 23 -7.41 -14.81 5.03
CA LEU A 23 -7.81 -14.63 6.42
C LEU A 23 -6.68 -14.06 7.27
N THR A 24 -5.45 -14.52 7.07
CA THR A 24 -4.29 -13.97 7.79
C THR A 24 -4.02 -12.51 7.42
N LEU A 25 -4.23 -12.13 6.16
CA LEU A 25 -4.08 -10.75 5.71
C LEU A 25 -5.18 -9.84 6.27
N ALA A 26 -6.41 -10.35 6.38
CA ALA A 26 -7.55 -9.65 6.98
C ALA A 26 -7.37 -9.39 8.49
N GLU A 27 -6.70 -10.31 9.19
CA GLU A 27 -6.29 -10.15 10.59
C GLU A 27 -5.09 -9.18 10.69
N ASP A 28 -5.33 -7.89 10.47
CA ASP A 28 -4.36 -6.82 10.70
C ASP A 28 -4.73 -5.99 11.93
N LYS A 29 -3.70 -5.61 12.71
CA LYS A 29 -3.87 -4.84 13.95
C LYS A 29 -3.96 -3.34 13.74
N TRP A 30 -3.53 -2.86 12.58
CA TRP A 30 -3.32 -1.45 12.28
C TRP A 30 -4.32 -0.94 11.25
N TYR A 31 -4.94 -1.84 10.48
CA TYR A 31 -5.94 -1.51 9.46
C TYR A 31 -7.16 -2.42 9.61
N ASP A 32 -8.36 -1.84 9.63
CA ASP A 32 -9.60 -2.60 9.45
C ASP A 32 -9.71 -2.99 7.97
N ILE A 33 -9.07 -4.12 7.62
CA ILE A 33 -9.04 -4.62 6.26
C ILE A 33 -10.32 -5.41 6.02
N GLN A 34 -11.32 -4.76 5.43
CA GLN A 34 -12.53 -5.41 4.92
C GLN A 34 -12.19 -6.20 3.65
N LEU A 35 -11.66 -7.41 3.83
CA LEU A 35 -11.48 -8.43 2.79
C LEU A 35 -12.67 -9.39 2.86
N ASP A 36 -13.30 -9.65 1.72
CA ASP A 36 -14.29 -10.73 1.62
C ASP A 36 -13.57 -12.08 1.56
N THR A 37 -13.37 -12.68 2.73
CA THR A 37 -12.72 -13.99 2.86
C THR A 37 -13.69 -15.16 2.64
N ASN A 38 -14.97 -14.89 2.46
CA ASN A 38 -16.00 -15.92 2.25
C ASN A 38 -16.27 -16.18 0.77
N ASN A 39 -16.07 -15.17 -0.08
CA ASN A 39 -16.24 -15.28 -1.52
C ASN A 39 -14.96 -14.90 -2.29
N VAL A 40 -13.92 -15.74 -2.17
CA VAL A 40 -12.66 -15.54 -2.90
C VAL A 40 -12.84 -15.95 -4.37
N THR A 41 -12.80 -14.97 -5.27
CA THR A 41 -12.96 -15.18 -6.72
C THR A 41 -11.64 -15.57 -7.40
N SER A 42 -11.70 -16.10 -8.62
CA SER A 42 -10.49 -16.41 -9.41
C SER A 42 -9.62 -15.18 -9.66
N ASP A 43 -10.23 -14.00 -9.88
CA ASP A 43 -9.51 -12.74 -10.09
C ASP A 43 -8.78 -12.28 -8.82
N MET A 44 -9.39 -12.47 -7.64
CA MET A 44 -8.73 -12.22 -6.35
C MET A 44 -7.52 -13.14 -6.14
N ILE A 45 -7.61 -14.40 -6.56
CA ILE A 45 -6.49 -15.35 -6.48
C ILE A 45 -5.35 -14.90 -7.41
N GLU A 46 -5.67 -14.48 -8.64
CA GLU A 46 -4.67 -13.93 -9.57
C GLU A 46 -4.03 -12.65 -9.02
N GLY A 47 -4.82 -11.77 -8.42
CA GLY A 47 -4.35 -10.57 -7.74
C GLY A 47 -3.43 -10.88 -6.56
N LEU A 48 -3.76 -11.89 -5.76
CA LEU A 48 -2.89 -12.37 -4.67
C LEU A 48 -1.57 -12.93 -5.19
N GLU A 49 -1.58 -13.79 -6.21
CA GLU A 49 -0.35 -14.33 -6.80
C GLU A 49 0.51 -13.23 -7.43
N SER A 50 -0.13 -12.26 -8.08
CA SER A 50 0.54 -11.07 -8.62
C SER A 50 1.20 -10.27 -7.49
N ALA A 51 0.49 -10.05 -6.37
CA ALA A 51 1.05 -9.36 -5.22
C ALA A 51 2.22 -10.14 -4.58
N ILE A 52 2.09 -11.47 -4.43
CA ILE A 52 3.18 -12.33 -3.94
C ILE A 52 4.39 -12.22 -4.87
N SER A 53 4.21 -12.20 -6.19
CA SER A 53 5.31 -12.10 -7.16
C SER A 53 6.19 -10.85 -7.01
N THR A 54 5.67 -9.79 -6.36
CA THR A 54 6.42 -8.55 -6.09
C THR A 54 7.35 -8.65 -4.87
N LEU A 55 7.17 -9.66 -4.01
CA LEU A 55 8.05 -9.89 -2.87
C LEU A 55 9.43 -10.35 -3.33
N PRO A 56 10.49 -10.20 -2.52
CA PRO A 56 11.79 -10.82 -2.81
C PRO A 56 11.64 -12.33 -3.06
N PRO A 57 12.34 -12.94 -4.04
CA PRO A 57 12.12 -14.35 -4.42
C PRO A 57 12.20 -15.34 -3.24
N ARG A 58 13.10 -15.06 -2.29
CA ARG A 58 13.22 -15.84 -1.05
C ARG A 58 11.96 -15.73 -0.18
N ASP A 59 11.45 -14.52 -0.01
CA ASP A 59 10.26 -14.22 0.79
C ASP A 59 9.01 -14.84 0.16
N GLN A 60 8.91 -14.84 -1.19
CA GLN A 60 7.86 -15.56 -1.93
C GLN A 60 7.83 -17.04 -1.59
N LYS A 61 9.00 -17.70 -1.68
CA LYS A 61 9.11 -19.13 -1.38
C LYS A 61 8.73 -19.43 0.07
N ILE A 62 9.16 -18.59 1.02
CA ILE A 62 8.78 -18.72 2.44
C ILE A 62 7.26 -18.59 2.62
N ILE A 63 6.60 -17.63 1.97
CA ILE A 63 5.14 -17.48 2.03
C ILE A 63 4.44 -18.70 1.42
N ARG A 64 4.88 -19.20 0.26
CA ARG A 64 4.28 -20.40 -0.36
C ARG A 64 4.47 -21.65 0.51
N MET A 65 5.67 -21.89 1.03
CA MET A 65 5.90 -23.02 1.96
C MET A 65 5.06 -22.88 3.23
N ARG A 66 4.87 -21.65 3.73
CA ARG A 66 4.08 -21.41 4.93
C ARG A 66 2.59 -21.67 4.71
N TYR A 67 2.00 -21.12 3.65
CA TYR A 67 0.54 -21.11 3.47
C TYR A 67 0.03 -22.19 2.50
N ALA A 68 0.74 -22.48 1.41
CA ALA A 68 0.35 -23.52 0.46
C ALA A 68 0.74 -24.92 0.97
N GLU A 69 1.98 -25.10 1.42
CA GLU A 69 2.48 -26.38 1.93
C GLU A 69 2.23 -26.58 3.43
N LYS A 70 1.71 -25.55 4.11
CA LYS A 70 1.39 -25.55 5.55
C LYS A 70 2.59 -25.92 6.45
N MET A 71 3.82 -25.63 6.02
CA MET A 71 5.02 -25.94 6.80
C MET A 71 5.13 -25.06 8.06
N THR A 72 5.73 -25.63 9.11
CA THR A 72 6.04 -24.89 10.34
C THR A 72 7.25 -23.99 10.13
N PHE A 73 7.35 -22.90 10.91
CA PHE A 73 8.52 -22.01 10.84
C PHE A 73 9.84 -22.75 11.07
N THR A 74 9.84 -23.78 11.92
CA THR A 74 11.02 -24.62 12.17
C THR A 74 11.37 -25.48 10.96
N ALA A 75 10.38 -26.05 10.26
CA ALA A 75 10.63 -26.85 9.05
C ALA A 75 11.17 -25.98 7.91
N ILE A 76 10.55 -24.81 7.68
CA ILE A 76 11.03 -23.83 6.70
C ILE A 76 12.44 -23.34 7.08
N GLY A 77 12.69 -23.09 8.37
CA GLY A 77 14.00 -22.67 8.86
C GLY A 77 15.12 -23.64 8.51
N LYS A 78 14.86 -24.95 8.64
CA LYS A 78 15.81 -26.00 8.23
C LYS A 78 16.13 -25.96 6.73
N GLU A 79 15.14 -25.74 5.86
CA GLU A 79 15.39 -25.65 4.41
C GLU A 79 16.23 -24.43 4.00
N PHE A 80 16.11 -23.33 4.75
CA PHE A 80 16.83 -22.09 4.46
C PHE A 80 18.08 -21.89 5.32
N ASP A 81 18.48 -22.90 6.10
CA ASP A 81 19.57 -22.85 7.07
C ASP A 81 19.52 -21.61 8.01
N VAL A 82 18.32 -21.37 8.57
CA VAL A 82 18.07 -20.27 9.51
C VAL A 82 17.13 -20.71 10.63
N THR A 83 17.07 -19.91 11.70
CA THR A 83 16.16 -20.20 12.82
C THR A 83 14.69 -20.00 12.43
N GLY A 84 13.79 -20.73 13.09
CA GLY A 84 12.34 -20.53 12.90
C GLY A 84 11.88 -19.10 13.25
N GLU A 85 12.53 -18.45 14.21
CA GLU A 85 12.26 -17.06 14.57
C GLU A 85 12.65 -16.09 13.44
N ARG A 86 13.73 -16.39 12.71
CA ARG A 86 14.08 -15.64 11.51
C ARG A 86 13.01 -15.78 10.43
N ILE A 87 12.48 -16.98 10.22
CA ILE A 87 11.37 -17.20 9.28
C ILE A 87 10.12 -16.44 9.70
N ARG A 88 9.74 -16.49 10.99
CA ARG A 88 8.62 -15.72 11.53
C ARG A 88 8.77 -14.21 11.28
N THR A 89 9.99 -13.71 11.46
CA THR A 89 10.31 -12.30 11.17
C THR A 89 10.16 -11.97 9.68
N VAL A 90 10.59 -12.86 8.80
CA VAL A 90 10.44 -12.69 7.34
C VAL A 90 8.97 -12.72 6.94
N GLU A 91 8.21 -13.72 7.39
CA GLU A 91 6.76 -13.84 7.14
C GLU A 91 6.03 -12.58 7.59
N HIS A 92 6.27 -12.10 8.81
CA HIS A 92 5.64 -10.89 9.31
C HIS A 92 5.90 -9.67 8.41
N ARG A 93 7.13 -9.47 7.93
CA ARG A 93 7.46 -8.36 7.04
C ARG A 93 6.83 -8.51 5.66
N SER A 94 6.76 -9.74 5.15
CA SER A 94 6.09 -10.03 3.88
C SER A 94 4.59 -9.76 3.94
N LEU A 95 3.92 -10.15 5.03
CA LEU A 95 2.51 -9.82 5.25
C LEU A 95 2.29 -8.30 5.33
N ILE A 96 3.18 -7.56 6.00
CA ILE A 96 3.13 -6.08 6.01
C ILE A 96 3.25 -5.51 4.59
N ARG A 97 4.15 -6.05 3.76
CA ARG A 97 4.30 -5.60 2.36
C ARG A 97 3.04 -5.88 1.55
N LEU A 98 2.48 -7.08 1.66
CA LEU A 98 1.26 -7.47 0.94
C LEU A 98 0.05 -6.60 1.30
N ARG A 99 0.05 -5.99 2.50
CA ARG A 99 -1.01 -5.06 2.94
C ARG A 99 -0.82 -3.61 2.49
N ARG A 100 0.21 -3.30 1.70
CA ARG A 100 0.37 -1.95 1.11
C ARG A 100 -0.79 -1.65 0.14
N PRO A 101 -1.28 -0.40 0.04
CA PRO A 101 -2.51 -0.09 -0.69
C PRO A 101 -2.57 -0.62 -2.12
N PRO A 102 -1.51 -0.55 -2.96
CA PRO A 102 -1.57 -1.10 -4.31
C PRO A 102 -1.75 -2.63 -4.29
N LEU A 103 -0.92 -3.33 -3.51
CA LEU A 103 -0.98 -4.80 -3.40
C LEU A 103 -2.27 -5.27 -2.75
N LEU A 104 -2.74 -4.56 -1.73
CA LEU A 104 -4.02 -4.83 -1.09
C LEU A 104 -5.19 -4.59 -2.05
N GLY A 105 -5.06 -3.62 -2.97
CA GLY A 105 -5.99 -3.40 -4.07
C GLY A 105 -6.14 -4.65 -4.94
N TYR A 106 -5.01 -5.18 -5.45
CA TYR A 106 -4.98 -6.45 -6.20
C TYR A 106 -5.57 -7.61 -5.40
N ILE A 107 -5.27 -7.72 -4.11
CA ILE A 107 -5.77 -8.81 -3.25
C ILE A 107 -7.28 -8.66 -2.99
N LYS A 108 -7.77 -7.44 -2.77
CA LYS A 108 -9.16 -7.17 -2.38
C LYS A 108 -10.12 -7.20 -3.57
N TYR A 109 -9.74 -6.58 -4.67
CA TYR A 109 -10.61 -6.41 -5.84
C TYR A 109 -10.30 -7.39 -6.96
N GLY A 110 -9.22 -8.17 -6.82
CA GLY A 110 -8.67 -8.94 -7.92
C GLY A 110 -7.86 -8.08 -8.88
N LYS A 111 -7.21 -8.71 -9.85
CA LYS A 111 -6.33 -8.03 -10.79
C LYS A 111 -7.12 -7.16 -11.75
N ILE A 112 -8.10 -7.75 -12.42
CA ILE A 112 -8.99 -7.05 -13.35
C ILE A 112 -9.78 -6.00 -12.58
N GLY A 113 -10.38 -6.38 -11.44
CA GLY A 113 -11.20 -5.44 -10.66
C GLY A 113 -10.41 -4.25 -10.11
N TYR A 114 -9.14 -4.45 -9.72
CA TYR A 114 -8.29 -3.34 -9.29
C TYR A 114 -7.84 -2.46 -10.47
N GLU A 115 -7.48 -3.05 -11.60
CA GLU A 115 -7.11 -2.30 -12.81
C GLU A 115 -8.28 -1.44 -13.32
N GLU A 116 -9.50 -1.98 -13.36
CA GLU A 116 -10.71 -1.21 -13.70
C GLU A 116 -10.97 -0.06 -12.73
N ARG A 117 -10.76 -0.30 -11.42
CA ARG A 117 -10.89 0.74 -10.40
C ARG A 117 -9.88 1.86 -10.62
N CYS A 118 -8.62 1.51 -10.87
CA CYS A 118 -7.56 2.47 -11.18
C CYS A 118 -7.88 3.25 -12.45
N ALA A 119 -8.35 2.58 -13.50
CA ALA A 119 -8.75 3.21 -14.75
C ALA A 119 -9.92 4.19 -14.56
N LYS A 120 -10.94 3.82 -13.79
CA LYS A 120 -12.07 4.72 -13.43
C LYS A 120 -11.58 5.94 -12.66
N ILE A 121 -10.71 5.74 -11.67
CA ILE A 121 -10.11 6.86 -10.92
C ILE A 121 -9.31 7.76 -11.87
N GLU A 122 -8.54 7.19 -12.81
CA GLU A 122 -7.78 7.96 -13.79
C GLU A 122 -8.68 8.71 -14.79
N GLU A 123 -9.78 8.11 -15.22
CA GLU A 123 -10.78 8.74 -16.07
C GLU A 123 -11.53 9.86 -15.35
N GLU A 124 -11.93 9.65 -14.10
CA GLU A 124 -12.48 10.69 -13.21
C GLU A 124 -11.46 11.82 -13.01
N ARG A 125 -10.17 11.51 -12.83
CA ARG A 125 -9.10 12.51 -12.78
C ARG A 125 -8.99 13.30 -14.08
N LYS A 126 -9.09 12.65 -15.25
CA LYS A 126 -9.08 13.31 -16.57
C LYS A 126 -10.32 14.19 -16.78
N ASN A 127 -11.49 13.74 -16.32
CA ASN A 127 -12.75 14.46 -16.45
C ASN A 127 -12.86 15.64 -15.46
N LYS A 128 -12.23 15.52 -14.29
CA LYS A 128 -12.07 16.58 -13.28
C LYS A 128 -10.75 17.35 -13.48
N TYR A 129 -10.02 17.09 -14.56
CA TYR A 129 -8.80 17.79 -14.91
C TYR A 129 -9.16 19.21 -15.30
N ASP A 130 -9.28 20.05 -14.28
CA ASP A 130 -9.44 21.48 -14.43
C ASP A 130 -8.07 22.02 -14.87
N GLU A 131 -7.92 22.14 -16.20
CA GLU A 131 -6.67 22.53 -16.84
C GLU A 131 -6.13 23.84 -16.25
N GLU A 132 -7.00 24.75 -15.78
CA GLU A 132 -6.60 25.98 -15.10
C GLU A 132 -5.93 25.73 -13.74
N LYS A 133 -6.44 24.76 -12.95
CA LYS A 133 -5.88 24.43 -11.63
C LYS A 133 -4.52 23.76 -11.73
N TYR A 134 -4.33 22.88 -12.70
CA TYR A 134 -3.07 22.18 -12.91
C TYR A 134 -1.95 23.10 -13.44
N GLN A 135 -2.32 24.25 -14.02
CA GLN A 135 -1.38 25.30 -14.46
C GLN A 135 -1.06 26.33 -13.36
N ILE A 136 -1.67 26.21 -12.17
CA ILE A 136 -1.34 27.08 -11.03
C ILE A 136 0.15 26.92 -10.70
N LYS A 137 0.87 28.04 -10.64
CA LYS A 137 2.26 28.06 -10.21
C LYS A 137 2.37 27.69 -8.74
N ILE A 138 3.33 26.85 -8.38
CA ILE A 138 3.59 26.43 -6.98
C ILE A 138 3.76 27.64 -6.05
N ILE A 139 4.40 28.71 -6.54
CA ILE A 139 4.59 29.96 -5.77
C ILE A 139 3.28 30.65 -5.37
N LYS A 140 2.18 30.38 -6.09
CA LYS A 140 0.84 30.93 -5.81
C LYS A 140 0.01 30.02 -4.91
N MET A 141 0.48 28.82 -4.58
CA MET A 141 -0.24 27.90 -3.71
C MET A 141 -0.21 28.38 -2.27
N ASP A 142 -1.31 28.20 -1.54
CA ASP A 142 -1.37 28.52 -0.11
C ASP A 142 -0.68 27.43 0.72
N MET A 143 0.64 27.56 0.85
CA MET A 143 1.49 26.65 1.63
C MET A 143 2.76 27.36 2.11
N PRO A 144 3.48 26.80 3.10
CA PRO A 144 4.70 27.42 3.60
C PRO A 144 5.75 27.61 2.50
N VAL A 145 6.33 28.82 2.41
CA VAL A 145 7.38 29.20 1.44
C VAL A 145 8.54 28.21 1.39
N ARG A 146 8.85 27.57 2.52
CA ARG A 146 9.89 26.53 2.58
C ARG A 146 9.55 25.32 1.71
N ALA A 147 8.30 24.85 1.72
CA ALA A 147 7.86 23.73 0.90
C ALA A 147 7.89 24.11 -0.58
N GLN A 148 7.35 25.29 -0.92
CA GLN A 148 7.40 25.83 -2.29
C GLN A 148 8.83 25.89 -2.83
N ASN A 149 9.76 26.47 -2.05
CA ASN A 149 11.15 26.61 -2.47
C ASN A 149 11.85 25.26 -2.70
N ARG A 150 11.47 24.21 -1.97
CA ARG A 150 12.03 22.85 -2.19
C ARG A 150 11.49 22.22 -3.46
N LEU A 151 10.21 22.39 -3.73
CA LEU A 151 9.57 21.93 -4.96
C LEU A 151 10.17 22.65 -6.18
N ILE A 152 10.26 23.99 -6.12
CA ILE A 152 10.84 24.82 -7.17
C ILE A 152 12.32 24.50 -7.40
N ALA A 153 13.11 24.31 -6.34
CA ALA A 153 14.52 23.94 -6.47
C ALA A 153 14.74 22.57 -7.14
N LYS A 154 13.74 21.69 -7.13
CA LYS A 154 13.74 20.40 -7.82
C LYS A 154 13.22 20.48 -9.25
N GLY A 155 12.76 21.66 -9.69
CA GLY A 155 12.22 21.89 -11.03
C GLY A 155 10.68 21.83 -11.09
N TYR A 156 10.00 21.65 -9.96
CA TYR A 156 8.54 21.62 -9.92
C TYR A 156 8.00 23.04 -9.78
N SER A 157 7.43 23.57 -10.85
CA SER A 157 7.06 24.98 -11.00
C SER A 157 5.55 25.20 -11.02
N ILE A 158 4.79 24.19 -11.45
CA ILE A 158 3.34 24.18 -11.49
C ILE A 158 2.75 23.00 -10.72
N VAL A 159 1.47 23.09 -10.40
CA VAL A 159 0.70 22.07 -9.68
C VAL A 159 0.74 20.72 -10.40
N LYS A 160 0.70 20.71 -11.73
CA LYS A 160 0.84 19.46 -12.52
C LYS A 160 2.11 18.69 -12.18
N ASP A 161 3.25 19.39 -12.16
CA ASP A 161 4.56 18.78 -11.91
C ASP A 161 4.61 18.01 -10.59
N ILE A 162 3.90 18.51 -9.57
CA ILE A 162 3.85 17.85 -8.26
C ILE A 162 2.72 16.83 -8.15
N ALA A 163 1.58 17.06 -8.81
CA ALA A 163 0.42 16.17 -8.73
C ALA A 163 0.69 14.79 -9.34
N GLU A 164 1.61 14.72 -10.30
CA GLU A 164 2.01 13.49 -11.01
C GLU A 164 3.12 12.68 -10.31
N LEU A 165 3.68 13.19 -9.20
CA LEU A 165 4.80 12.53 -8.51
C LEU A 165 4.39 11.21 -7.84
N THR A 166 5.28 10.21 -7.93
CA THR A 166 5.15 8.95 -7.21
C THR A 166 5.54 9.07 -5.73
N GLU A 167 5.23 8.04 -4.93
CA GLU A 167 5.64 8.00 -3.51
C GLU A 167 7.16 8.11 -3.37
N GLU A 168 7.92 7.39 -4.19
CA GLU A 168 9.38 7.40 -4.18
C GLU A 168 9.93 8.79 -4.51
N GLU A 169 9.34 9.46 -5.50
CA GLU A 169 9.76 10.79 -5.93
C GLU A 169 9.48 11.83 -4.84
N ILE A 170 8.32 11.76 -4.18
CA ILE A 170 7.96 12.62 -3.04
C ILE A 170 8.95 12.42 -1.88
N ILE A 171 9.24 11.18 -1.52
CA ILE A 171 10.20 10.84 -0.44
C ILE A 171 11.61 11.29 -0.80
N ALA A 172 11.98 11.28 -2.09
CA ALA A 172 13.28 11.73 -2.57
C ALA A 172 13.46 13.26 -2.60
N ILE A 173 12.42 14.05 -2.32
CA ILE A 173 12.51 15.50 -2.23
C ILE A 173 13.32 15.86 -0.98
N GLN A 174 14.61 16.12 -1.19
CA GLN A 174 15.52 16.52 -0.12
C GLN A 174 14.96 17.73 0.66
N TYR A 175 15.00 17.61 1.98
CA TYR A 175 14.55 18.64 2.93
C TYR A 175 13.04 18.94 2.93
N LEU A 176 12.23 18.12 2.28
CA LEU A 176 10.78 18.11 2.47
C LEU A 176 10.43 17.06 3.54
N GLY A 177 10.51 17.47 4.81
CA GLY A 177 10.14 16.59 5.93
C GLY A 177 8.64 16.32 5.99
N ARG A 178 8.21 15.43 6.89
CA ARG A 178 6.80 15.01 7.06
C ARG A 178 5.80 16.18 7.13
N LYS A 179 6.15 17.25 7.84
CA LYS A 179 5.32 18.46 7.92
C LYS A 179 5.15 19.12 6.55
N GLY A 180 6.24 19.27 5.79
CA GLY A 180 6.19 19.82 4.44
C GLY A 180 5.38 18.97 3.47
N ILE A 181 5.45 17.63 3.57
CA ILE A 181 4.62 16.73 2.76
C ILE A 181 3.13 16.94 3.06
N ILE A 182 2.78 17.05 4.34
CA ILE A 182 1.40 17.33 4.78
C ILE A 182 0.95 18.72 4.31
N ASP A 183 1.80 19.74 4.43
CA ASP A 183 1.48 21.10 3.98
C ASP A 183 1.22 21.13 2.46
N VAL A 184 1.98 20.37 1.67
CA VAL A 184 1.78 20.22 0.22
C VAL A 184 0.46 19.52 -0.09
N ALA A 185 0.18 18.42 0.60
CA ALA A 185 -1.05 17.68 0.42
C ALA A 185 -2.30 18.52 0.77
N ASN A 186 -2.28 19.26 1.88
CA ASN A 186 -3.38 20.16 2.26
C ASN A 186 -3.60 21.27 1.22
N ALA A 187 -2.51 21.82 0.66
CA ALA A 187 -2.62 22.87 -0.34
C ALA A 187 -3.18 22.38 -1.68
N LEU A 188 -2.86 21.13 -2.07
CA LEU A 188 -3.50 20.46 -3.20
C LEU A 188 -4.98 20.19 -2.94
N GLU A 189 -5.33 19.71 -1.73
CA GLU A 189 -6.72 19.48 -1.34
C GLU A 189 -7.54 20.77 -1.33
N ALA A 190 -6.96 21.89 -0.86
CA ALA A 190 -7.60 23.20 -0.81
C ALA A 190 -8.00 23.74 -2.20
N ILE A 191 -7.24 23.40 -3.24
CA ILE A 191 -7.59 23.73 -4.64
C ILE A 191 -8.47 22.66 -5.30
N GLY A 192 -8.82 21.59 -4.57
CA GLY A 192 -9.71 20.51 -5.02
C GLY A 192 -8.99 19.36 -5.73
N ILE A 193 -7.66 19.28 -5.61
CA ILE A 193 -6.85 18.18 -6.11
C ILE A 193 -6.65 17.17 -4.97
N THR A 194 -7.57 16.21 -4.91
CA THR A 194 -7.67 15.22 -3.83
C THR A 194 -7.22 13.82 -4.23
N ASP A 195 -6.97 13.61 -5.51
CA ASP A 195 -6.74 12.29 -6.08
C ASP A 195 -5.26 12.14 -6.46
N THR A 196 -4.36 12.48 -5.55
CA THR A 196 -2.90 12.37 -5.76
C THR A 196 -2.27 11.54 -4.66
N VAL A 197 -1.05 11.04 -4.88
CA VAL A 197 -0.28 10.31 -3.85
C VAL A 197 -0.11 11.16 -2.59
N TRP A 198 -0.06 12.49 -2.73
CA TRP A 198 -0.03 13.44 -1.62
C TRP A 198 -1.19 13.26 -0.64
N SER A 199 -2.39 13.01 -1.14
CA SER A 199 -3.62 12.87 -0.34
C SER A 199 -3.60 11.62 0.55
N GLU A 200 -2.88 10.57 0.15
CA GLU A 200 -2.67 9.38 0.97
C GLU A 200 -1.88 9.68 2.25
N PHE A 201 -1.04 10.72 2.26
CA PHE A 201 -0.32 11.15 3.46
C PHE A 201 -1.21 11.87 4.49
N LEU A 202 -2.38 12.39 4.08
CA LEU A 202 -3.34 13.05 4.97
C LEU A 202 -4.19 12.05 5.76
N ILE A 203 -4.49 10.88 5.17
CA ILE A 203 -5.28 9.81 5.80
C ILE A 203 -4.61 9.28 7.08
N LYS A 204 -3.29 9.44 7.22
CA LYS A 204 -2.53 9.07 8.43
C LYS A 204 -2.77 9.97 9.66
N LYS A 205 -3.72 10.92 9.60
CA LYS A 205 -4.03 11.86 10.70
C LYS A 205 -5.09 11.34 11.68
N GLY A 206 -5.80 10.26 11.37
CA GLY A 206 -6.87 9.72 12.22
C GLY A 206 -6.46 8.49 13.03
N ASN A 207 -5.45 8.61 13.89
CA ASN A 207 -5.17 7.70 15.03
C ASN A 207 -4.14 8.39 15.94
N GLY A 208 -4.63 9.36 16.73
CA GLY A 208 -3.97 9.84 17.94
C GLY A 208 -4.52 9.09 19.14
#